data_AF-A0A559KFH9-F1
#
_entry.id   AF-A0A559KFH9-F1
#
_cell.length_a   1.000
_cell.length_b   1.000
_cell.length_c   1.000
_cell.angle_alpha   90.00
_cell.angle_beta   90.00
_cell.angle_gamma   90.00
#
_symmetry.space_group_name_H-M   'P 1'
#
loop_
_entity.id
_entity.type
_entity.pdbx_description
1 polymer ?
#
loop_
_entity_poly.entity_id
_entity_poly.type
_entity_poly.pdbx_seq_one_letter_code
_entity_poly.pdbx_strand_id
1 'polypeptide(L)' 'MAVKVCANCNEKVDENAFICKFCGAVHRGTGEELAVTANEKHSRKGEISFIVALIVLVILAIVLMIKQ' A
#
# COMPACT_ATOMS: atom_id res chain seq x y z
N MET A 1 -16.19 -9.41 13.98
CA MET A 1 -15.27 -8.57 13.18
C MET A 1 -14.50 -9.50 12.27
N ALA A 2 -15.07 -9.86 11.12
CA ALA A 2 -14.35 -10.51 10.04
C ALA A 2 -13.33 -9.53 9.44
N VAL A 3 -12.07 -9.94 9.41
CA VAL A 3 -10.99 -9.14 8.80
C VAL A 3 -10.68 -9.74 7.44
N LYS A 4 -10.66 -8.91 6.39
CA LYS A 4 -10.20 -9.34 5.07
C LYS A 4 -8.74 -8.98 4.88
N VAL A 5 -8.02 -9.77 4.10
CA VAL A 5 -6.62 -9.47 3.77
C VAL A 5 -6.56 -8.86 2.38
N CYS A 6 -5.83 -7.76 2.24
CA CYS A 6 -5.60 -7.13 0.95
C CYS A 6 -4.74 -8.03 0.06
N ALA A 7 -5.27 -8.56 -1.04
CA ALA A 7 -4.50 -9.35 -2.00
C ALA A 7 -3.30 -8.61 -2.65
N ASN A 8 -3.26 -7.27 -2.55
CA ASN A 8 -2.21 -6.45 -3.15
C ASN A 8 -1.06 -6.09 -2.18
N CYS A 9 -1.31 -6.06 -0.88
CA CYS A 9 -0.29 -5.71 0.13
C CYS A 9 -0.25 -6.64 1.33
N ASN A 10 -1.08 -7.69 1.36
CA ASN A 10 -1.23 -8.66 2.45
C ASN A 10 -1.53 -8.05 3.83
N GLU A 11 -2.00 -6.80 3.87
CA GLU A 11 -2.40 -6.15 5.12
C GLU A 11 -3.86 -6.45 5.46
N LYS A 12 -4.16 -6.42 6.77
CA LYS A 12 -5.51 -6.63 7.29
C LYS A 12 -6.35 -5.37 7.07
N VAL A 13 -7.48 -5.52 6.40
CA VAL A 13 -8.40 -4.44 6.07
C VAL A 13 -9.79 -4.81 6.59
N ASP A 14 -10.56 -3.80 7.00
CA ASP A 14 -11.96 -3.98 7.37
C ASP A 14 -12.76 -4.63 6.22
N GLU A 15 -13.65 -5.53 6.62
CA GLU A 15 -14.60 -6.23 5.75
C GLU A 15 -15.44 -5.24 4.91
N ASN A 16 -15.91 -4.15 5.52
CA ASN A 16 -16.68 -3.09 4.85
C ASN A 16 -15.82 -2.06 4.09
N ALA A 17 -14.50 -2.15 4.13
CA ALA A 17 -13.65 -1.18 3.45
C ALA A 17 -13.50 -1.51 1.96
N PHE A 18 -14.07 -0.65 1.11
CA PHE A 18 -13.94 -0.74 -0.35
C PHE A 18 -12.52 -0.43 -0.84
N ILE A 19 -11.71 0.26 -0.03
CA ILE A 19 -10.35 0.68 -0.39
C ILE A 19 -9.41 0.26 0.72
N CYS A 20 -8.29 -0.37 0.36
CA CYS A 20 -7.22 -0.67 1.29
C CYS A 20 -6.56 0.63 1.75
N LYS A 21 -6.67 0.98 3.04
CA LYS A 21 -6.01 2.17 3.62
C LYS A 21 -4.48 2.20 3.48
N PHE A 22 -3.87 1.04 3.23
CA PHE A 22 -2.42 0.89 3.17
C PHE A 22 -1.85 1.03 1.75
N CYS A 23 -2.55 0.50 0.74
CA CYS A 23 -2.06 0.54 -0.64
C CYS A 23 -2.99 1.24 -1.64
N GLY A 24 -4.15 1.70 -1.18
CA GLY A 24 -5.17 2.33 -2.02
C GLY A 24 -5.85 1.38 -3.00
N ALA A 25 -5.58 0.06 -2.93
CA ALA A 25 -6.21 -0.91 -3.80
C ALA A 25 -7.71 -1.02 -3.48
N VAL A 26 -8.53 -0.95 -4.52
CA VAL A 26 -9.97 -1.13 -4.40
C VAL A 26 -10.25 -2.62 -4.24
N HIS A 27 -10.89 -2.99 -3.14
CA HIS A 27 -11.43 -4.32 -2.93
C HIS A 27 -12.92 -4.26 -3.22
N ARG A 28 -13.34 -4.87 -4.32
CA ARG A 28 -14.76 -5.15 -4.56
C ARG A 28 -15.27 -5.96 -3.38
N GLY A 29 -16.10 -5.33 -2.54
CA GLY A 29 -16.76 -6.02 -1.43
C GLY A 29 -17.55 -7.17 -2.03
N THR A 30 -17.40 -8.36 -1.45
CA THR A 30 -18.13 -9.55 -1.86
C THR A 30 -19.59 -9.39 -1.43
N GLY A 31 -20.33 -8.62 -2.20
CA GLY A 31 -21.78 -8.52 -2.20
C GLY A 31 -22.18 -8.35 -3.65
N GLU A 32 -22.63 -9.44 -4.25
CA GLU A 32 -23.04 -9.60 -5.66
C GLU A 32 -21.92 -9.59 -6.73
N GLU A 33 -21.73 -10.80 -7.26
CA GLU A 33 -21.34 -11.10 -8.63
C GLU A 33 -22.09 -10.18 -9.60
N LEU A 34 -21.36 -9.32 -10.32
CA LEU A 34 -21.67 -8.94 -11.71
C LEU A 34 -20.47 -8.21 -12.31
N ALA A 35 -20.27 -8.49 -13.58
CA ALA A 35 -19.16 -8.09 -14.44
C ALA A 35 -18.76 -6.61 -14.29
N VAL A 36 -17.48 -6.33 -14.53
CA VAL A 36 -17.03 -5.29 -15.48
C VAL A 36 -15.52 -5.12 -15.30
N THR A 37 -14.85 -5.48 -16.39
CA THR A 37 -13.59 -4.99 -16.94
C THR A 37 -12.41 -4.72 -16.01
N ALA A 38 -11.29 -5.32 -16.40
CA ALA A 38 -9.97 -4.83 -16.07
C ALA A 38 -9.90 -3.33 -16.35
N ASN A 39 -9.68 -2.52 -15.32
CA ASN A 39 -9.22 -1.17 -15.49
C ASN A 39 -8.03 -0.91 -14.55
N GLU A 40 -6.89 -1.01 -15.20
CA GLU A 40 -5.73 -0.12 -15.06
C GLU A 40 -5.05 0.00 -13.69
N LYS A 41 -3.85 -0.57 -13.68
CA LYS A 41 -2.68 -0.09 -12.96
C LYS A 41 -2.63 1.45 -12.96
N HIS A 42 -2.91 2.06 -11.82
CA HIS A 42 -2.16 3.23 -11.38
C HIS A 42 -2.16 3.31 -9.86
N SER A 43 -1.67 2.25 -9.20
CA SER A 43 -1.31 2.37 -7.78
C SER A 43 -0.06 3.24 -7.73
N ARG A 44 -0.24 4.51 -7.37
CA ARG A 44 0.81 5.49 -7.00
C ARG A 44 1.55 5.03 -5.74
N LYS A 45 2.17 3.85 -5.82
CA LYS A 45 2.98 3.24 -4.78
C LYS A 45 4.47 3.55 -4.96
N GLY A 46 4.80 4.51 -5.84
CA GLY A 46 6.15 4.99 -6.08
C GLY A 46 6.57 6.13 -5.15
N GLU A 47 5.65 7.02 -4.74
CA GLU A 47 6.05 8.24 -4.02
C GLU A 47 6.40 7.98 -2.55
N ILE A 48 5.59 7.20 -1.84
CA ILE A 48 5.87 6.87 -0.42
C ILE A 48 7.12 5.98 -0.32
N SER A 49 7.30 5.04 -1.25
CA SER A 49 8.51 4.21 -1.31
C SER A 49 9.77 5.04 -1.58
N PHE A 50 9.67 6.08 -2.40
CA PHE A 50 10.79 6.98 -2.71
C PHE A 50 11.15 7.86 -1.52
N ILE A 51 10.15 8.44 -0.83
CA ILE A 51 10.37 9.28 0.37
C ILE A 51 11.05 8.46 1.48
N VAL A 52 10.58 7.25 1.76
CA VAL A 52 11.19 6.38 2.78
C VAL A 52 12.64 6.03 2.41
N ALA A 53 12.90 5.71 1.13
CA ALA A 53 14.26 5.42 0.66
C ALA A 53 15.21 6.63 0.83
N LEU A 54 14.75 7.84 0.53
CA LEU A 54 15.54 9.06 0.72
C LEU A 54 15.87 9.31 2.20
N ILE A 55 14.89 9.16 3.10
CA ILE A 55 15.10 9.35 4.54
C ILE A 55 16.16 8.37 5.05
N VAL A 56 16.09 7.10 4.65
CA VAL A 56 17.07 6.07 5.04
C VAL A 56 18.47 6.45 4.55
N LEU A 57 18.61 6.89 3.29
CA LEU A 57 19.89 7.32 2.73
C LEU A 57 20.51 8.49 3.50
N VAL A 58 19.70 9.50 3.85
CA VAL A 58 20.14 10.68 4.60
C VAL A 58 20.62 10.29 5.99
N ILE A 59 19.86 9.46 6.72
CA ILE A 59 20.25 8.98 8.05
C ILE A 59 21.58 8.22 7.98
N LEU A 60 21.74 7.36 6.98
CA LEU A 60 22.95 6.56 6.81
C LEU A 60 24.17 7.45 6.54
N ALA A 61 24.03 8.48 5.71
CA ALA A 61 25.08 9.46 5.47
C ALA A 61 25.46 10.24 6.74
N ILE A 62 24.48 10.68 7.54
CA ILE A 62 24.73 11.36 8.81
C ILE A 62 25.47 10.46 9.79
N VAL A 63 25.07 9.19 9.91
CA VAL A 63 25.74 8.22 10.81
C VAL A 63 27.18 7.98 10.38
N LEU A 64 27.44 7.85 9.07
CA LEU A 64 28.79 7.71 8.53
C LEU A 64 29.65 8.96 8.80
N MET A 65 29.06 10.15 8.71
CA MET A 65 29.74 11.42 9.04
C MET A 65 30.07 11.56 10.53
N ILE A 66 29.29 10.95 11.42
CA ILE A 66 29.57 10.95 12.88
C ILE A 66 30.59 9.86 13.26
N LYS A 67 30.65 8.77 12.48
CA LYS A 67 31.53 7.62 12.73
C LYS A 67 32.95 7.78 12.14
N GLN A 68 33.15 8.71 11.21
CA GLN A 68 34.46 9.16 10.71
C GLN A 68 35.03 10.25 11.60
#